data_AF-A0A9E2HZI7-F1
#
_entry.id   AF-A0A9E2HZI7-F1
#
_cell.length_a   1.000
_cell.length_b   1.000
_cell.length_c   1.000
_cell.angle_alpha   90.00
_cell.angle_beta   90.00
_cell.angle_gamma   90.00
#
_symmetry.space_group_name_H-M   'P 1'
#
loop_
_entity.id
_entity.type
_entity.pdbx_description
1 polymer ?
#
loop_
_entity_poly.entity_id
_entity_poly.type
_entity_poly.pdbx_seq_one_letter_code
_entity_poly.pdbx_strand_id
1 'polypeptide(L)'
;RASYALKLLQSEGELTIASTGKDPDTGRLVTQEYRVEGPVMIFLTTTAIEVDEELLNRCIVLTVDEDREQTRAIHKLQRQRKTLEGLLANQDRDLIRKVHQNAQRLLRPLLVANPFAEKLTFLDDRTRTRRDHMKYLTLIQSIALLHQYQRPLRTVQHRGQSVNYIEVTPDDIEVANQLAHQVLGRSLDELPPQTRRLLNLLDEMVTAESQKLGLAKIDYRFTRRQVREFTSWSTTQVRVHLDRLEEQEYVQASNSGRGRSVVYELLYDGQGQSGEPFLTGLLDADRLRHDYDDKLTGSEAGLADQEAELTGPKRPQNAPKTAPKRGANNAKTLHVVARLARSGCDDDENALLGTEKTAPSYALARRRDISSSLAAKSC
;
A
#
# COMPACT_ATOMS: atom_id res chain seq x y z
N ARG A 1 -4.18 -15.19 -15.17
CA ARG A 1 -5.65 -15.41 -15.17
C ARG A 1 -6.30 -15.10 -13.82
N ALA A 2 -5.78 -15.56 -12.68
CA ALA A 2 -6.35 -15.22 -11.36
C ALA A 2 -6.12 -13.75 -10.91
N SER A 3 -5.05 -13.10 -11.37
CA SER A 3 -4.70 -11.70 -11.03
C SER A 3 -5.80 -10.68 -11.34
N TYR A 4 -6.51 -10.86 -12.46
CA TYR A 4 -7.58 -9.94 -12.86
C TYR A 4 -8.81 -9.99 -11.92
N ALA A 5 -9.20 -11.19 -11.49
CA ALA A 5 -10.29 -11.36 -10.53
C ALA A 5 -9.93 -10.76 -9.16
N LEU A 6 -8.69 -10.96 -8.70
CA LEU A 6 -8.19 -10.37 -7.46
C LEU A 6 -8.14 -8.83 -7.52
N LYS A 7 -7.78 -8.28 -8.68
CA LYS A 7 -7.80 -6.82 -8.93
C LYS A 7 -9.20 -6.23 -8.80
N LEU A 8 -10.21 -6.85 -9.42
CA LEU A 8 -11.60 -6.40 -9.36
C LEU A 8 -12.11 -6.46 -7.91
N LEU A 9 -11.89 -7.56 -7.23
CA LEU A 9 -12.30 -7.74 -5.83
C LEU A 9 -11.68 -6.69 -4.88
N GLN A 10 -10.41 -6.30 -5.09
CA GLN A 10 -9.79 -5.22 -4.30
C GLN A 10 -10.33 -3.83 -4.64
N SER A 11 -10.70 -3.58 -5.91
CA SER A 11 -11.06 -2.22 -6.37
C SER A 11 -12.55 -1.93 -6.20
N GLU A 12 -13.40 -2.93 -6.45
CA GLU A 12 -14.86 -2.80 -6.48
C GLU A 12 -15.49 -3.36 -5.20
N GLY A 13 -14.73 -4.08 -4.37
CA GLY A 13 -15.23 -4.72 -3.16
C GLY A 13 -16.13 -5.93 -3.44
N GLU A 14 -16.27 -6.32 -4.71
CA GLU A 14 -17.05 -7.46 -5.15
C GLU A 14 -16.44 -8.09 -6.39
N LEU A 15 -16.75 -9.37 -6.62
CA LEU A 15 -16.38 -10.08 -7.84
C LEU A 15 -17.64 -10.73 -8.41
N THR A 16 -18.01 -10.33 -9.62
CA THR A 16 -19.12 -10.93 -10.37
C THR A 16 -18.56 -11.71 -11.54
N ILE A 17 -18.80 -13.03 -11.56
CA ILE A 17 -18.43 -13.91 -12.67
C ILE A 17 -19.72 -14.46 -13.28
N ALA A 18 -19.94 -14.17 -14.55
CA ALA A 18 -20.97 -14.81 -15.35
C ALA A 18 -20.44 -16.16 -15.87
N SER A 19 -21.12 -17.26 -15.54
CA SER A 19 -20.81 -18.59 -16.04
C SER A 19 -22.06 -19.22 -16.65
N THR A 20 -21.91 -19.89 -17.79
CA THR A 20 -23.03 -20.56 -18.46
C THR A 20 -23.30 -21.89 -17.78
N GLY A 21 -24.38 -21.95 -16.99
CA GLY A 21 -24.87 -23.17 -16.37
C GLY A 21 -25.97 -23.81 -17.22
N LYS A 22 -26.15 -25.13 -17.09
CA LYS A 22 -27.34 -25.80 -17.60
C LYS A 22 -28.42 -25.75 -16.53
N ASP A 23 -29.56 -25.16 -16.87
CA ASP A 23 -30.72 -25.13 -15.99
C ASP A 23 -31.22 -26.57 -15.75
N PRO A 24 -31.30 -27.02 -14.49
CA PRO A 24 -31.70 -28.39 -14.16
C PRO A 24 -33.15 -28.71 -14.55
N ASP A 25 -34.03 -27.70 -14.65
CA ASP A 25 -35.45 -27.89 -14.97
C ASP A 25 -35.71 -27.78 -16.47
N THR A 26 -35.06 -26.84 -17.16
CA THR A 26 -35.32 -26.57 -18.58
C THR A 26 -34.28 -27.15 -19.54
N GLY A 27 -33.13 -27.58 -19.02
CA GLY A 27 -32.01 -28.11 -19.81
C GLY A 27 -31.35 -27.10 -20.75
N ARG A 28 -31.79 -25.83 -20.73
CA ARG A 28 -31.23 -24.75 -21.53
C ARG A 28 -29.96 -24.20 -20.88
N LEU A 29 -29.05 -23.70 -21.71
CA LEU A 29 -27.90 -22.95 -21.24
C LEU A 29 -28.38 -21.57 -20.79
N VAL A 30 -28.27 -21.31 -19.49
CA VAL A 30 -28.62 -20.03 -18.87
C VAL A 30 -27.34 -19.44 -18.28
N THR A 31 -27.14 -18.13 -18.49
CA THR A 31 -26.03 -17.42 -17.84
C THR A 31 -26.39 -17.22 -16.38
N GLN A 32 -25.60 -17.80 -15.49
CA GLN A 32 -25.71 -17.60 -14.04
C GLN A 32 -24.62 -16.63 -13.61
N GLU A 33 -25.01 -15.58 -12.89
CA GLU A 33 -24.07 -14.64 -12.29
C GLU A 33 -23.75 -15.09 -10.87
N TYR A 34 -22.46 -15.30 -10.60
CA TYR A 34 -21.92 -15.61 -9.28
C TYR A 34 -21.30 -14.33 -8.73
N ARG A 35 -21.90 -13.77 -7.67
CA ARG A 35 -21.40 -12.59 -6.97
C ARG A 35 -20.79 -13.00 -5.64
N VAL A 36 -19.57 -12.53 -5.39
CA VAL A 36 -18.87 -12.69 -4.12
C VAL A 36 -18.58 -11.30 -3.57
N GLU A 37 -19.07 -11.00 -2.37
CA GLU A 37 -18.82 -9.74 -1.67
C GLU A 37 -17.52 -9.81 -0.85
N GLY A 38 -16.72 -8.75 -0.90
CA GLY A 38 -15.63 -8.46 0.03
C GLY A 38 -16.12 -7.75 1.30
N PRO A 39 -15.23 -7.33 2.21
CA PRO A 39 -13.77 -7.29 2.09
C PRO A 39 -13.09 -8.63 2.38
N VAL A 40 -12.08 -8.99 1.57
CA VAL A 40 -11.26 -10.18 1.80
C VAL A 40 -9.81 -9.73 1.95
N MET A 41 -9.16 -10.14 3.05
CA MET A 41 -7.71 -10.00 3.17
C MET A 41 -7.04 -10.96 2.19
N ILE A 42 -6.27 -10.42 1.25
CA ILE A 42 -5.53 -11.20 0.25
C ILE A 42 -4.06 -11.24 0.65
N PHE A 43 -3.53 -12.44 0.79
CA PHE A 43 -2.09 -12.67 0.94
C PHE A 43 -1.62 -13.55 -0.23
N LEU A 44 -0.64 -13.06 -0.98
CA LEU A 44 -0.09 -13.76 -2.14
C LEU A 44 1.42 -13.92 -1.94
N THR A 45 1.88 -15.16 -1.98
CA THR A 45 3.30 -15.50 -2.04
C THR A 45 3.64 -15.99 -3.44
N THR A 46 4.68 -15.44 -4.05
CA THR A 46 5.13 -15.83 -5.38
C THR A 46 6.64 -15.85 -5.46
N THR A 47 7.19 -16.79 -6.23
CA THR A 47 8.61 -16.79 -6.64
C THR A 47 8.78 -16.26 -8.07
N ALA A 48 7.68 -15.83 -8.71
CA ALA A 48 7.73 -15.23 -10.04
C ALA A 48 8.44 -13.87 -9.95
N ILE A 49 9.44 -13.68 -10.81
CA ILE A 49 10.24 -12.45 -10.88
C ILE A 49 9.38 -11.29 -11.39
N GLU A 50 8.51 -11.56 -12.36
CA GLU A 50 7.59 -10.57 -12.93
C GLU A 50 6.18 -10.79 -12.40
N VAL A 51 5.69 -9.81 -11.64
CA VAL A 51 4.30 -9.73 -11.17
C VAL A 51 3.63 -8.57 -11.89
N ASP A 52 2.34 -8.73 -12.19
CA ASP A 52 1.52 -7.67 -12.78
C ASP A 52 1.66 -6.36 -11.99
N GLU A 53 2.15 -5.31 -12.67
CA GLU A 53 2.47 -4.02 -12.05
C GLU A 53 1.23 -3.35 -11.44
N GLU A 54 0.06 -3.58 -12.02
CA GLU A 54 -1.19 -3.06 -11.49
C GLU A 54 -1.56 -3.68 -10.15
N LEU A 55 -1.32 -4.99 -9.98
CA LEU A 55 -1.50 -5.71 -8.73
C LEU A 55 -0.46 -5.27 -7.69
N LEU A 56 0.82 -5.15 -8.08
CA LEU A 56 1.90 -4.67 -7.20
C LEU A 56 1.58 -3.27 -6.64
N ASN A 57 1.09 -2.37 -7.49
CA ASN A 57 0.72 -1.01 -7.07
C ASN A 57 -0.46 -0.97 -6.09
N ARG A 58 -1.21 -2.06 -5.90
CA ARG A 58 -2.31 -2.17 -4.92
C ARG A 58 -1.94 -2.93 -3.66
N CYS A 59 -0.91 -3.76 -3.72
CA CYS A 59 -0.45 -4.54 -2.58
C CYS A 59 0.68 -3.83 -1.81
N ILE A 60 0.88 -4.27 -0.57
CA ILE A 60 2.12 -4.12 0.16
C ILE A 60 3.02 -5.29 -0.25
N VAL A 61 4.23 -4.99 -0.72
CA VAL A 61 5.19 -6.01 -1.14
C VAL A 61 6.16 -6.24 0.01
N LEU A 62 6.31 -7.50 0.43
CA LEU A 62 7.30 -7.90 1.42
C LEU A 62 8.33 -8.77 0.73
N THR A 63 9.60 -8.38 0.79
CA THR A 63 10.72 -9.17 0.30
C THR A 63 11.22 -10.10 1.40
N VAL A 64 11.84 -11.21 0.99
CA VAL A 64 12.51 -12.11 1.93
C VAL A 64 13.91 -11.55 2.18
N ASP A 65 14.29 -11.48 3.44
CA ASP A 65 15.67 -11.18 3.84
C ASP A 65 16.56 -12.39 3.53
N GLU A 66 17.45 -12.21 2.54
CA GLU A 66 18.40 -13.23 2.08
C GLU A 66 19.80 -13.05 2.69
N ASP A 67 19.95 -12.18 3.69
CA ASP A 67 21.24 -11.90 4.29
C ASP A 67 21.84 -13.12 5.00
N ARG A 68 23.18 -13.11 5.06
CA ARG A 68 23.93 -14.19 5.71
C ARG A 68 23.58 -14.31 7.20
N GLU A 69 23.30 -13.19 7.87
CA GLU A 69 22.93 -13.18 9.28
C GLU A 69 21.56 -13.81 9.50
N GLN A 70 20.58 -13.44 8.68
CA GLN A 70 19.25 -14.02 8.70
C GLN A 70 19.29 -15.53 8.41
N THR A 71 20.07 -15.94 7.41
CA THR A 71 20.29 -17.36 7.10
C THR A 71 20.89 -18.12 8.30
N ARG A 72 21.88 -17.54 8.99
CA ARG A 72 22.45 -18.14 10.22
C ARG A 72 21.42 -18.23 11.34
N ALA A 73 20.59 -17.20 11.53
CA ALA A 73 19.53 -17.18 12.53
C ALA A 73 18.51 -18.30 12.25
N ILE A 74 18.09 -18.47 11.00
CA ILE A 74 17.22 -19.56 10.56
C ILE A 74 17.86 -20.92 10.87
N HIS A 75 19.13 -21.15 10.51
CA HIS A 75 19.83 -22.41 10.81
C HIS A 75 19.93 -22.68 12.32
N LYS A 76 20.15 -21.66 13.15
CA LYS A 76 20.15 -21.79 14.61
C LYS A 76 18.79 -22.25 15.11
N LEU A 77 17.72 -21.61 14.65
CA LEU A 77 16.34 -21.91 15.06
C LEU A 77 15.87 -23.29 14.56
N GLN A 78 16.27 -23.68 13.34
CA GLN A 78 16.03 -25.03 12.81
C GLN A 78 16.69 -26.12 13.65
N ARG A 79 17.94 -25.91 14.10
CA ARG A 79 18.63 -26.83 15.02
C ARG A 79 17.94 -26.88 16.38
N GLN A 80 17.59 -25.72 16.95
CA GLN A 80 16.87 -25.64 18.22
C GLN A 80 15.52 -26.37 18.17
N ARG A 81 14.76 -26.27 17.06
CA ARG A 81 13.51 -27.01 16.86
C ARG A 81 13.64 -28.54 16.93
N LYS A 82 14.86 -29.09 16.79
CA LYS A 82 15.13 -30.53 16.92
C LYS A 82 15.54 -30.95 18.33
N THR A 83 15.66 -30.01 19.27
CA THR A 83 15.91 -30.29 20.69
C THR A 83 14.60 -30.54 21.44
N LEU A 84 14.67 -31.14 22.63
CA LEU A 84 13.49 -31.35 23.49
C LEU A 84 12.81 -30.01 23.84
N GLU A 85 13.59 -28.99 24.19
CA GLU A 85 13.09 -27.63 24.45
C GLU A 85 12.33 -27.07 23.25
N GLY A 86 12.86 -27.24 22.04
CA GLY A 86 12.20 -26.80 20.81
C GLY A 86 10.92 -27.55 20.48
N LEU A 87 10.81 -28.83 20.86
CA LEU A 87 9.58 -29.62 20.71
C LEU A 87 8.49 -29.16 21.68
N LEU A 88 8.85 -28.86 22.93
CA LEU A 88 7.95 -28.30 23.93
C LEU A 88 7.49 -26.90 23.53
N ALA A 89 8.41 -26.02 23.11
CA ALA A 89 8.08 -24.68 22.63
C ALA A 89 7.15 -24.71 21.38
N ASN A 90 7.26 -25.73 20.52
CA ASN A 90 6.33 -25.91 19.41
C ASN A 90 4.91 -26.26 19.86
N GLN A 91 4.73 -26.95 20.98
CA GLN A 91 3.40 -27.16 21.58
C GLN A 91 2.87 -25.85 22.16
N ASP A 92 3.72 -25.08 22.85
CA ASP A 92 3.34 -23.78 23.42
C ASP A 92 2.99 -22.73 22.35
N ARG A 93 3.53 -22.87 21.13
CA ARG A 93 3.19 -22.02 19.99
C ARG A 93 1.68 -21.96 19.74
N ASP A 94 0.96 -23.05 19.94
CA ASP A 94 -0.48 -23.06 19.73
C ASP A 94 -1.23 -22.26 20.82
N LEU A 95 -0.68 -22.17 22.03
CA LEU A 95 -1.18 -21.26 23.07
C LEU A 95 -0.95 -19.80 22.68
N ILE A 96 0.27 -19.47 22.23
CA ILE A 96 0.60 -18.12 21.75
C ILE A 96 -0.33 -17.72 20.58
N ARG A 97 -0.54 -18.63 19.61
CA ARG A 97 -1.47 -18.39 18.50
C ARG A 97 -2.88 -18.09 19.00
N LYS A 98 -3.39 -18.85 19.97
CA LYS A 98 -4.72 -18.59 20.57
C LYS A 98 -4.78 -17.22 21.24
N VAL A 99 -3.73 -16.80 21.93
CA VAL A 99 -3.65 -15.45 22.52
C VAL A 99 -3.77 -14.38 21.45
N HIS A 100 -3.01 -14.45 20.35
CA HIS A 100 -3.11 -13.49 19.25
C HIS A 100 -4.50 -13.49 18.59
N GLN A 101 -5.09 -14.67 18.36
CA GLN A 101 -6.45 -14.77 17.81
C GLN A 101 -7.49 -14.12 18.73
N ASN A 102 -7.37 -14.33 20.04
CA ASN A 102 -8.27 -13.72 21.01
C ASN A 102 -8.06 -12.20 21.07
N ALA A 103 -6.82 -11.72 21.03
CA ALA A 103 -6.52 -10.29 20.96
C ALA A 103 -7.16 -9.64 19.73
N GLN A 104 -7.07 -10.28 18.55
CA GLN A 104 -7.73 -9.80 17.32
C GLN A 104 -9.25 -9.77 17.45
N ARG A 105 -9.86 -10.77 18.07
CA ARG A 105 -11.32 -10.83 18.29
C ARG A 105 -11.84 -9.76 19.26
N LEU A 106 -10.99 -9.26 20.14
CA LEU A 106 -11.35 -8.20 21.08
C LEU A 106 -11.31 -6.82 20.45
N LEU A 107 -10.73 -6.64 19.26
CA LEU A 107 -10.69 -5.35 18.59
C LEU A 107 -12.11 -4.90 18.24
N ARG A 108 -12.48 -3.70 18.70
CA ARG A 108 -13.75 -3.08 18.33
C ARG A 108 -13.56 -2.29 17.02
N PRO A 109 -14.58 -2.26 16.15
CA PRO A 109 -14.55 -1.44 14.94
C PRO A 109 -14.77 0.04 15.32
N LEU A 110 -13.69 0.73 15.69
CA LEU A 110 -13.70 2.15 16.05
C LEU A 110 -13.20 3.01 14.89
N LEU A 111 -13.69 4.25 14.82
CA LEU A 111 -13.12 5.24 13.92
C LEU A 111 -11.79 5.73 14.47
N VAL A 112 -10.84 5.96 13.57
CA VAL A 112 -9.53 6.50 13.91
C VAL A 112 -9.38 7.86 13.24
N ALA A 113 -9.31 8.91 14.06
CA ALA A 113 -9.01 10.26 13.59
C ALA A 113 -7.50 10.49 13.65
N ASN A 114 -6.93 11.09 12.61
CA ASN A 114 -5.52 11.48 12.60
C ASN A 114 -5.42 13.02 12.65
N PRO A 115 -5.18 13.62 13.84
CA PRO A 115 -5.03 15.07 13.98
C PRO A 115 -3.84 15.64 13.19
N PHE A 116 -2.87 14.79 12.84
CA PHE A 116 -1.64 15.19 12.15
C PHE A 116 -1.75 15.04 10.63
N ALA A 117 -2.88 14.55 10.10
CA ALA A 117 -3.01 14.21 8.69
C ALA A 117 -2.63 15.35 7.74
N GLU A 118 -2.98 16.60 8.06
CA GLU A 118 -2.66 17.76 7.23
C GLU A 118 -1.19 18.18 7.30
N LYS A 119 -0.46 17.77 8.34
CA LYS A 119 0.97 18.06 8.52
C LYS A 119 1.85 16.98 7.90
N LEU A 120 1.33 15.78 7.68
CA LEU A 120 2.09 14.67 7.12
C LEU A 120 2.54 15.01 5.70
N THR A 121 3.84 14.93 5.46
CA THR A 121 4.42 15.05 4.13
C THR A 121 4.58 13.67 3.50
N PHE A 122 4.38 13.63 2.19
CA PHE A 122 4.59 12.45 1.35
C PHE A 122 4.91 12.94 -0.06
N LEU A 123 5.65 12.15 -0.85
CA LEU A 123 5.93 12.47 -2.25
C LEU A 123 4.63 12.63 -3.06
N ASP A 124 4.46 13.74 -3.78
CA ASP A 124 3.26 14.07 -4.54
C ASP A 124 3.49 14.15 -6.06
N ASP A 125 4.67 13.73 -6.51
CA ASP A 125 5.20 13.92 -7.86
C ASP A 125 4.62 12.94 -8.90
N ARG A 126 4.10 11.77 -8.48
CA ARG A 126 3.63 10.71 -9.40
C ARG A 126 2.25 10.16 -9.07
N THR A 127 1.61 9.58 -10.08
CA THR A 127 0.32 8.90 -9.91
C THR A 127 0.42 7.69 -8.96
N ARG A 128 1.59 7.03 -8.89
CA ARG A 128 1.83 5.90 -7.97
C ARG A 128 1.80 6.34 -6.50
N THR A 129 2.40 7.48 -6.18
CA THR A 129 2.48 7.97 -4.78
C THR A 129 1.10 8.25 -4.19
N ARG A 130 0.07 8.51 -5.01
CA ARG A 130 -1.32 8.61 -4.54
C ARG A 130 -1.82 7.34 -3.85
N ARG A 131 -1.45 6.16 -4.37
CA ARG A 131 -1.83 4.88 -3.76
C ARG A 131 -0.97 4.59 -2.54
N ASP A 132 0.33 4.84 -2.64
CA ASP A 132 1.26 4.57 -1.54
C ASP A 132 1.01 5.51 -0.35
N HIS A 133 0.60 6.76 -0.59
CA HIS A 133 0.13 7.68 0.44
C HIS A 133 -1.10 7.14 1.19
N MET A 134 -2.09 6.61 0.46
CA MET A 134 -3.25 5.97 1.10
C MET A 134 -2.86 4.73 1.91
N LYS A 135 -1.89 3.93 1.43
CA LYS A 135 -1.34 2.80 2.20
C LYS A 135 -0.68 3.28 3.49
N TYR A 136 0.12 4.35 3.43
CA TYR A 136 0.77 4.94 4.58
C TYR A 136 -0.23 5.48 5.62
N LEU A 137 -1.26 6.22 5.19
CA LEU A 137 -2.33 6.66 6.10
C LEU A 137 -3.09 5.48 6.73
N THR A 138 -3.37 4.44 5.94
CA THR A 138 -4.03 3.22 6.43
C THR A 138 -3.15 2.46 7.41
N LEU A 139 -1.83 2.46 7.21
CA LEU A 139 -0.86 1.86 8.12
C LEU A 139 -0.89 2.56 9.49
N ILE A 140 -0.84 3.90 9.50
CA ILE A 140 -0.97 4.70 10.73
C ILE A 140 -2.28 4.38 11.44
N GLN A 141 -3.40 4.38 10.71
CA GLN A 141 -4.71 4.07 11.27
C GLN A 141 -4.77 2.65 11.86
N SER A 142 -4.15 1.68 11.19
CA SER A 142 -4.10 0.28 11.64
C SER A 142 -3.31 0.14 12.93
N ILE A 143 -2.19 0.86 13.07
CA ILE A 143 -1.36 0.87 14.29
C ILE A 143 -2.16 1.48 15.45
N ALA A 144 -2.79 2.65 15.23
CA ALA A 144 -3.61 3.29 16.26
C ALA A 144 -4.81 2.42 16.67
N LEU A 145 -5.46 1.73 15.73
CA LEU A 145 -6.57 0.81 16.01
C LEU A 145 -6.12 -0.42 16.81
N LEU A 146 -4.91 -0.93 16.55
CA LEU A 146 -4.32 -2.02 17.33
C LEU A 146 -4.10 -1.60 18.79
N HIS A 147 -3.72 -0.34 19.01
CA HIS A 147 -3.54 0.26 20.33
C HIS A 147 -4.83 0.83 20.95
N GLN A 148 -6.04 0.54 20.43
CA GLN A 148 -7.30 1.16 20.87
C GLN A 148 -7.60 1.07 22.39
N TYR A 149 -7.09 0.05 23.08
CA TYR A 149 -7.27 -0.14 24.52
C TYR A 149 -6.24 0.61 25.38
N GLN A 150 -5.23 1.20 24.75
CA GLN A 150 -4.16 2.00 25.37
C GLN A 150 -4.36 3.50 25.10
N ARG A 151 -5.54 3.89 24.62
CA ARG A 151 -5.86 5.25 24.18
C ARG A 151 -7.15 5.74 24.85
N PRO A 152 -7.29 7.05 25.07
CA PRO A 152 -8.55 7.62 25.53
C PRO A 152 -9.60 7.49 24.43
N LEU A 153 -10.77 6.94 24.77
CA LEU A 153 -11.92 6.91 23.87
C LEU A 153 -12.58 8.28 23.86
N ARG A 154 -12.69 8.90 22.68
CA ARG A 154 -13.39 10.16 22.50
C ARG A 154 -14.74 9.93 21.85
N THR A 155 -15.67 10.83 22.12
CA THR A 155 -17.04 10.77 21.61
C THR A 155 -17.41 12.14 21.08
N VAL A 156 -17.92 12.20 19.86
CA VAL A 156 -18.41 13.43 19.24
C VAL A 156 -19.87 13.26 18.82
N GLN A 157 -20.67 14.30 19.02
CA GLN A 157 -22.03 14.35 18.52
C GLN A 157 -22.02 14.85 17.07
N HIS A 158 -22.41 14.00 16.13
CA HIS A 158 -22.56 14.39 14.73
C HIS A 158 -23.98 14.08 14.26
N ARG A 159 -24.73 15.13 13.87
CA ARG A 159 -26.13 15.01 13.39
C ARG A 159 -27.05 14.25 14.36
N GLY A 160 -26.89 14.49 15.67
CA GLY A 160 -27.68 13.84 16.72
C GLY A 160 -27.30 12.39 17.01
N GLN A 161 -26.21 11.88 16.42
CA GLN A 161 -25.66 10.57 16.73
C GLN A 161 -24.30 10.70 17.44
N SER A 162 -24.13 9.91 18.49
CA SER A 162 -22.89 9.80 19.25
C SER A 162 -21.92 8.87 18.52
N VAL A 163 -20.80 9.40 18.05
CA VAL A 163 -19.78 8.65 17.32
C VAL A 163 -18.53 8.52 18.19
N ASN A 164 -18.10 7.28 18.41
CA ASN A 164 -16.90 6.98 19.18
C ASN A 164 -15.68 6.86 18.27
N TYR A 165 -14.59 7.51 18.65
CA TYR A 165 -13.34 7.50 17.89
C TYR A 165 -12.13 7.54 18.82
N ILE A 166 -10.98 7.15 18.27
CA ILE A 166 -9.67 7.30 18.91
C ILE A 166 -8.79 8.20 18.04
N GLU A 167 -7.78 8.80 18.65
CA GLU A 167 -6.84 9.68 17.96
C GLU A 167 -5.47 9.01 17.80
N VAL A 168 -4.86 9.25 16.64
CA VAL A 168 -3.47 8.89 16.35
C VAL A 168 -2.54 9.71 17.24
N THR A 169 -1.50 9.07 17.76
CA THR A 169 -0.42 9.72 18.52
C THR A 169 0.85 9.84 17.67
N PRO A 170 1.79 10.74 18.00
CA PRO A 170 3.08 10.83 17.30
C PRO A 170 3.85 9.50 17.30
N ASP A 171 3.73 8.70 18.36
CA ASP A 171 4.38 7.39 18.46
C ASP A 171 3.86 6.40 17.41
N ASP A 172 2.57 6.47 17.07
CA ASP A 172 1.99 5.63 16.01
C ASP A 172 2.55 6.02 14.62
N ILE A 173 2.85 7.31 14.42
CA ILE A 173 3.47 7.83 13.19
C ILE A 173 4.94 7.41 13.12
N GLU A 174 5.66 7.42 14.24
CA GLU A 174 7.05 6.94 14.30
C GLU A 174 7.14 5.46 13.89
N VAL A 175 6.29 4.61 14.47
CA VAL A 175 6.23 3.18 14.10
C VAL A 175 5.81 3.01 12.64
N ALA A 176 4.84 3.81 12.16
CA ALA A 176 4.44 3.78 10.76
C ALA A 176 5.58 4.19 9.83
N ASN A 177 6.38 5.20 10.17
CA ASN A 177 7.55 5.61 9.41
C ASN A 177 8.56 4.46 9.32
N GLN A 178 8.93 3.86 10.46
CA GLN A 178 9.86 2.72 10.50
C GLN A 178 9.41 1.57 9.58
N LEU A 179 8.13 1.21 9.62
CA LEU A 179 7.58 0.17 8.75
C LEU A 179 7.48 0.61 7.29
N ALA A 180 7.11 1.86 7.03
CA ALA A 180 7.03 2.41 5.68
C ALA A 180 8.41 2.45 5.01
N HIS A 181 9.47 2.77 5.75
CA HIS A 181 10.84 2.69 5.26
C HIS A 181 11.17 1.29 4.74
N GLN A 182 10.80 0.24 5.49
CA GLN A 182 11.08 -1.15 5.10
C GLN A 182 10.23 -1.65 3.92
N VAL A 183 8.99 -1.18 3.82
CA VAL A 183 7.98 -1.76 2.93
C VAL A 183 7.76 -0.94 1.66
N LEU A 184 7.83 0.38 1.76
CA LEU A 184 7.63 1.33 0.68
C LEU A 184 8.93 2.02 0.27
N GLY A 185 9.94 2.01 1.15
CA GLY A 185 11.24 2.59 0.87
C GLY A 185 12.05 1.81 -0.16
N ARG A 186 12.98 2.51 -0.79
CA ARG A 186 13.96 1.94 -1.71
C ARG A 186 15.30 1.91 -1.00
N SER A 187 16.11 0.89 -1.26
CA SER A 187 17.49 0.87 -0.76
C SER A 187 18.41 1.65 -1.70
N LEU A 188 19.40 2.35 -1.14
CA LEU A 188 20.50 2.94 -1.92
C LEU A 188 21.33 1.88 -2.65
N ASP A 189 21.27 0.61 -2.24
CA ASP A 189 22.04 -0.48 -2.86
C ASP A 189 21.47 -0.94 -4.21
N GLU A 190 20.24 -0.53 -4.55
CA GLU A 190 19.67 -0.69 -5.89
C GLU A 190 20.32 0.26 -6.92
N LEU A 191 21.00 1.32 -6.44
CA LEU A 191 21.68 2.27 -7.31
C LEU A 191 23.04 1.72 -7.77
N PRO A 192 23.38 1.85 -9.06
CA PRO A 192 24.73 1.59 -9.53
C PRO A 192 25.75 2.43 -8.73
N PRO A 193 26.96 1.93 -8.43
CA PRO A 193 27.93 2.61 -7.58
C PRO A 193 28.26 4.05 -8.02
N GLN A 194 28.33 4.30 -9.34
CA GLN A 194 28.53 5.66 -9.85
C GLN A 194 27.29 6.54 -9.65
N THR A 195 26.07 6.01 -9.81
CA THR A 195 24.84 6.75 -9.54
C THR A 195 24.74 7.13 -8.05
N ARG A 196 25.07 6.20 -7.14
CA ARG A 196 25.14 6.49 -5.69
C ARG A 196 26.16 7.57 -5.35
N ARG A 197 27.34 7.51 -5.98
CA ARG A 197 28.36 8.56 -5.81
C ARG A 197 27.85 9.93 -6.28
N LEU A 198 27.12 9.98 -7.39
CA LEU A 198 26.51 11.24 -7.84
C LEU A 198 25.47 11.74 -6.85
N LEU A 199 24.62 10.87 -6.31
CA LEU A 199 23.62 11.23 -5.30
C LEU A 199 24.25 11.87 -4.06
N ASN A 200 25.31 11.28 -3.52
CA ASN A 200 26.03 11.83 -2.37
C ASN A 200 26.64 13.21 -2.68
N LEU A 201 27.25 13.37 -3.87
CA LEU A 201 27.79 14.67 -4.30
C LEU A 201 26.69 15.72 -4.50
N LEU A 202 25.50 15.31 -4.95
CA LEU A 202 24.34 16.20 -5.04
C LEU A 202 23.86 16.63 -3.66
N ASP A 203 23.76 15.72 -2.69
CA ASP A 203 23.41 16.07 -1.31
C ASP A 203 24.43 17.04 -0.70
N GLU A 204 25.73 16.82 -0.89
CA GLU A 204 26.78 17.76 -0.48
C GLU A 204 26.61 19.14 -1.11
N MET A 205 26.39 19.18 -2.44
CA MET A 205 26.19 20.43 -3.19
C MET A 205 24.94 21.18 -2.71
N VAL A 206 23.81 20.49 -2.61
CA VAL A 206 22.53 21.10 -2.19
C VAL A 206 22.61 21.55 -0.74
N THR A 207 23.22 20.77 0.16
CA THR A 207 23.41 21.15 1.56
C THR A 207 24.27 22.41 1.69
N ALA A 208 25.38 22.49 0.96
CA ALA A 208 26.27 23.65 0.99
C ALA A 208 25.59 24.92 0.46
N GLU A 209 24.85 24.82 -0.65
CA GLU A 209 24.16 25.97 -1.25
C GLU A 209 22.90 26.38 -0.46
N SER A 210 22.15 25.41 0.07
CA SER A 210 21.01 25.64 0.97
C SER A 210 21.43 26.41 2.22
N GLN A 211 22.56 26.05 2.84
CA GLN A 211 23.11 26.77 4.00
C GLN A 211 23.55 28.19 3.67
N LYS A 212 24.15 28.41 2.50
CA LYS A 212 24.56 29.76 2.04
C LYS A 212 23.36 30.67 1.77
N LEU A 213 22.28 30.10 1.21
CA LEU A 213 21.09 30.85 0.80
C LEU A 213 20.02 30.94 1.90
N GLY A 214 20.14 30.17 2.98
CA GLY A 214 19.13 30.11 4.05
C GLY A 214 17.80 29.48 3.60
N LEU A 215 17.83 28.60 2.59
CA LEU A 215 16.66 27.92 2.04
C LEU A 215 16.57 26.49 2.55
N ALA A 216 15.38 25.90 2.61
CA ALA A 216 15.26 24.47 2.86
C ALA A 216 15.85 23.66 1.70
N LYS A 217 16.44 22.48 1.98
CA LYS A 217 17.07 21.63 0.95
C LYS A 217 16.12 21.35 -0.23
N ILE A 218 14.84 21.11 0.06
CA ILE A 218 13.81 20.78 -0.94
C ILE A 218 13.49 21.94 -1.87
N ASP A 219 13.66 23.18 -1.42
CA ASP A 219 13.36 24.38 -2.21
C ASP A 219 14.51 24.77 -3.14
N TYR A 220 15.70 24.20 -2.93
CA TYR A 220 16.85 24.51 -3.75
C TYR A 220 16.74 23.83 -5.13
N ARG A 221 16.81 24.66 -6.16
CA ARG A 221 16.69 24.25 -7.56
C ARG A 221 18.04 24.38 -8.27
N PHE A 222 18.51 23.31 -8.91
CA PHE A 222 19.81 23.28 -9.59
C PHE A 222 19.70 22.80 -11.04
N THR A 223 20.73 23.06 -11.84
CA THR A 223 20.79 22.70 -13.27
C THR A 223 21.89 21.68 -13.53
N ARG A 224 21.80 20.94 -14.64
CA ARG A 224 22.87 20.02 -15.08
C ARG A 224 24.24 20.71 -15.17
N ARG A 225 24.26 22.01 -15.51
CA ARG A 225 25.49 22.79 -15.58
C ARG A 225 26.14 22.94 -14.21
N GLN A 226 25.37 23.31 -13.18
CA GLN A 226 25.87 23.45 -11.81
C GLN A 226 26.39 22.11 -11.27
N VAL A 227 25.66 21.01 -11.52
CA VAL A 227 26.11 19.66 -11.15
C VAL A 227 27.46 19.32 -11.77
N ARG A 228 27.65 19.64 -13.05
CA ARG A 228 28.93 19.42 -13.73
C ARG A 228 30.06 20.28 -13.17
N GLU A 229 29.79 21.55 -12.90
CA GLU A 229 30.79 22.47 -12.33
C GLU A 229 31.23 22.01 -10.93
N PHE A 230 30.30 21.49 -10.13
CA PHE A 230 30.60 20.95 -8.80
C PHE A 230 31.32 19.59 -8.84
N THR A 231 30.81 18.65 -9.64
CA THR A 231 31.32 17.26 -9.66
C THR A 231 32.51 17.04 -10.58
N SER A 232 32.75 17.95 -11.52
CA SER A 232 33.69 17.79 -12.65
C SER A 232 33.35 16.62 -13.59
N TRP A 233 32.11 16.13 -13.59
CA TRP A 233 31.69 15.02 -14.46
C TRP A 233 31.37 15.48 -15.88
N SER A 234 31.49 14.57 -16.85
CA SER A 234 31.11 14.85 -18.23
C SER A 234 29.60 15.05 -18.36
N THR A 235 29.16 15.81 -19.37
CA THR A 235 27.74 16.06 -19.64
C THR A 235 26.93 14.77 -19.79
N THR A 236 27.51 13.77 -20.46
CA THR A 236 26.86 12.47 -20.68
C THR A 236 26.69 11.70 -19.38
N GLN A 237 27.72 11.67 -18.52
CA GLN A 237 27.63 11.01 -17.21
C GLN A 237 26.56 11.67 -16.32
N VAL A 238 26.60 13.00 -16.19
CA VAL A 238 25.61 13.73 -15.39
C VAL A 238 24.20 13.48 -15.92
N ARG A 239 24.00 13.48 -17.25
CA ARG A 239 22.69 13.18 -17.84
C ARG A 239 22.23 11.76 -17.51
N VAL A 240 23.03 10.74 -17.82
CA VAL A 240 22.65 9.32 -17.61
C VAL A 240 22.33 9.05 -16.14
N HIS A 241 23.15 9.57 -15.22
CA HIS A 241 22.95 9.31 -13.81
C HIS A 241 21.83 10.17 -13.20
N LEU A 242 21.60 11.41 -13.67
CA LEU A 242 20.41 12.17 -13.28
C LEU A 242 19.12 11.53 -13.80
N ASP A 243 19.11 11.05 -15.05
CA ASP A 243 17.94 10.36 -15.60
C ASP A 243 17.63 9.09 -14.76
N ARG A 244 18.64 8.35 -14.31
CA ARG A 244 18.47 7.21 -13.37
C ARG A 244 18.00 7.63 -11.97
N LEU A 245 18.54 8.72 -11.42
CA LEU A 245 18.11 9.25 -10.12
C LEU A 245 16.68 9.78 -10.19
N GLU A 246 16.28 10.31 -11.34
CA GLU A 246 14.91 10.72 -11.62
C GLU A 246 13.99 9.51 -11.71
N GLU A 247 14.34 8.46 -12.48
CA GLU A 247 13.59 7.20 -12.51
C GLU A 247 13.38 6.62 -11.10
N GLN A 248 14.41 6.72 -10.26
CA GLN A 248 14.43 6.23 -8.88
C GLN A 248 13.92 7.22 -7.82
N GLU A 249 13.36 8.37 -8.21
CA GLU A 249 12.69 9.34 -7.32
C GLU A 249 13.61 10.06 -6.31
N TYR A 250 14.92 10.01 -6.51
CA TYR A 250 15.88 10.77 -5.68
C TYR A 250 15.99 12.24 -6.11
N VAL A 251 15.66 12.53 -7.37
CA VAL A 251 15.73 13.86 -7.97
C VAL A 251 14.47 14.07 -8.81
N GLN A 252 13.88 15.26 -8.78
CA GLN A 252 12.76 15.62 -9.65
C GLN A 252 13.17 16.68 -10.68
N ALA A 253 12.73 16.50 -11.93
CA ALA A 253 12.96 17.43 -13.02
C ALA A 253 11.72 18.30 -13.27
N SER A 254 11.90 19.61 -13.29
CA SER A 254 10.89 20.59 -13.66
C SER A 254 11.33 21.40 -14.88
N ASN A 255 10.39 21.69 -15.77
CA ASN A 255 10.63 22.54 -16.92
C ASN A 255 10.46 24.00 -16.51
N SER A 256 11.53 24.80 -16.60
CA SER A 256 11.41 26.24 -16.37
C SER A 256 10.70 26.91 -17.55
N GLY A 257 9.55 27.55 -17.28
CA GLY A 257 8.56 28.03 -18.26
C GLY A 257 9.01 29.16 -19.20
N ARG A 258 10.29 29.55 -19.21
CA ARG A 258 10.84 30.56 -20.13
C ARG A 258 12.22 30.14 -20.63
N GLY A 259 12.23 29.10 -21.46
CA GLY A 259 13.39 28.74 -22.29
C GLY A 259 14.08 27.43 -21.92
N ARG A 260 13.43 26.28 -22.17
CA ARG A 260 13.99 24.91 -22.34
C ARG A 260 15.05 24.41 -21.33
N SER A 261 15.35 25.12 -20.25
CA SER A 261 16.29 24.67 -19.22
C SER A 261 15.54 23.76 -18.26
N VAL A 262 15.95 22.50 -18.23
CA VAL A 262 15.51 21.53 -17.22
C VAL A 262 16.20 21.89 -15.91
N VAL A 263 15.39 22.11 -14.88
CA VAL A 263 15.81 22.40 -13.52
C VAL A 263 15.48 21.19 -12.66
N TYR A 264 16.34 20.92 -11.69
CA TYR A 264 16.28 19.74 -10.84
C TYR A 264 16.13 20.15 -9.38
N GLU A 265 15.45 19.31 -8.61
CA GLU A 265 15.35 19.41 -7.15
C GLU A 265 15.74 18.08 -6.52
N LEU A 266 16.38 18.14 -5.36
CA LEU A 266 16.83 16.96 -4.62
C LEU A 266 15.73 16.58 -3.61
N LEU A 267 15.17 15.38 -3.76
CA LEU A 267 14.17 14.83 -2.84
C LEU A 267 14.80 13.96 -1.75
N TYR A 268 16.06 13.58 -1.96
CA TYR A 268 16.86 12.81 -1.00
C TYR A 268 17.24 13.64 0.23
N ASP A 269 16.96 13.11 1.41
CA ASP A 269 17.18 13.75 2.72
C ASP A 269 18.43 13.24 3.44
N GLY A 270 19.19 12.32 2.84
CA GLY A 270 20.43 11.78 3.40
C GLY A 270 20.28 10.45 4.16
N GLN A 271 19.07 9.87 4.21
CA GLN A 271 18.80 8.60 4.89
C GLN A 271 19.29 7.36 4.09
N GLY A 272 19.41 6.20 4.73
CA GLY A 272 19.76 4.95 4.05
C GLY A 272 21.25 4.77 3.67
N GLN A 273 22.16 5.60 4.20
CA GLN A 273 23.61 5.48 3.93
C GLN A 273 24.20 4.13 4.34
N SER A 274 23.59 3.46 5.33
CA SER A 274 23.94 2.11 5.80
C SER A 274 23.43 0.97 4.89
N GLY A 275 22.72 1.27 3.80
CA GLY A 275 22.10 0.28 2.92
C GLY A 275 20.66 -0.08 3.31
N GLU A 276 20.16 0.47 4.42
CA GLU A 276 18.78 0.26 4.87
C GLU A 276 17.76 0.90 3.90
N PRO A 277 16.62 0.23 3.64
CA PRO A 277 15.53 0.81 2.86
C PRO A 277 14.98 2.08 3.54
N PHE A 278 14.74 3.13 2.75
CA PHE A 278 14.15 4.37 3.27
C PHE A 278 13.22 5.02 2.24
N LEU A 279 12.26 5.81 2.72
CA LEU A 279 11.26 6.48 1.91
C LEU A 279 11.44 7.98 2.14
N THR A 280 11.78 8.70 1.08
CA THR A 280 11.99 10.15 1.11
C THR A 280 10.68 10.91 1.30
N GLY A 281 10.74 12.03 2.01
CA GLY A 281 9.61 12.96 2.13
C GLY A 281 8.63 12.65 3.27
N LEU A 282 8.90 11.64 4.10
CA LEU A 282 8.15 11.42 5.34
C LEU A 282 8.48 12.50 6.37
N LEU A 283 7.47 12.96 7.09
CA LEU A 283 7.65 13.92 8.18
C LEU A 283 8.28 13.21 9.38
N ASP A 284 9.30 13.85 9.97
CA ASP A 284 9.91 13.42 11.23
C ASP A 284 8.91 13.53 12.40
N ALA A 285 8.68 12.42 13.10
CA ALA A 285 7.75 12.33 14.21
C ALA A 285 8.15 13.23 15.39
N ASP A 286 9.45 13.51 15.57
CA ASP A 286 9.92 14.39 16.64
C ASP A 286 9.50 15.85 16.41
N ARG A 287 9.37 16.28 15.16
CA ARG A 287 8.80 17.61 14.83
C ARG A 287 7.34 17.71 15.24
N LEU A 288 6.59 16.62 15.14
CA LEU A 288 5.20 16.58 15.59
C LEU A 288 5.08 16.63 17.11
N ARG A 289 6.03 16.02 17.84
CA ARG A 289 6.04 16.07 19.32
C ARG A 289 6.23 17.49 19.85
N HIS A 290 7.04 18.31 19.18
CA HIS A 290 7.26 19.70 19.56
C HIS A 290 6.10 20.64 19.20
N ASP A 291 5.35 20.34 18.13
CA ASP A 291 4.19 21.12 17.71
C ASP A 291 2.86 20.64 18.36
N TYR A 292 2.88 19.49 19.03
CA TYR A 292 1.71 18.93 19.72
C TYR A 292 1.55 19.62 21.08
N ASP A 293 1.18 20.90 21.05
CA ASP A 293 0.56 21.55 22.19
C ASP A 293 -0.85 20.97 22.38
N ASP A 294 -1.23 20.68 23.63
CA ASP A 294 -2.54 20.15 24.06
C ASP A 294 -3.77 20.91 23.50
N LYS A 295 -3.58 22.06 22.87
CA LYS A 295 -4.61 22.90 22.25
C LYS A 295 -5.26 22.30 20.99
N LEU A 296 -4.71 21.23 20.40
CA LEU A 296 -5.36 20.47 19.33
C LEU A 296 -6.28 19.35 19.85
N THR A 297 -6.30 19.09 21.16
CA THR A 297 -7.33 18.23 21.74
C THR A 297 -8.65 18.99 21.69
N GLY A 298 -9.70 18.31 21.22
CA GLY A 298 -10.93 18.94 20.75
C GLY A 298 -11.42 20.05 21.66
N SER A 299 -11.41 21.29 21.14
CA SER A 299 -12.07 22.40 21.79
C SER A 299 -13.57 22.11 21.84
N GLU A 300 -14.03 21.62 22.99
CA GLU A 300 -15.43 21.66 23.34
C GLU A 300 -15.88 23.12 23.54
N ALA A 301 -17.15 23.35 23.18
CA ALA A 301 -17.97 24.53 23.44
C ALA A 301 -17.69 25.77 22.57
N GLY A 302 -18.51 25.97 21.53
CA GLY A 302 -18.65 27.30 20.92
C GLY A 302 -19.33 27.45 19.57
N LEU A 303 -19.91 26.42 18.95
CA LEU A 303 -20.63 26.57 17.67
C LEU A 303 -22.08 26.08 17.78
N ALA A 304 -22.80 26.64 18.74
CA ALA A 304 -24.25 26.79 18.66
C ALA A 304 -24.55 28.30 18.74
N ASP A 305 -25.38 28.75 17.80
CA ASP A 305 -26.03 30.06 17.73
C ASP A 305 -25.16 31.29 17.43
N GLN A 306 -24.83 31.48 16.15
CA GLN A 306 -24.80 32.82 15.54
C GLN A 306 -25.39 32.78 14.13
N GLU A 307 -26.72 32.82 14.04
CA GLU A 307 -27.38 33.46 12.89
C GLU A 307 -27.29 34.98 13.08
N ALA A 308 -26.43 35.66 12.31
CA ALA A 308 -26.62 37.05 11.91
C ALA A 308 -25.60 37.45 10.83
N GLU A 309 -26.12 37.78 9.65
CA GLU A 309 -25.52 38.66 8.64
C GLU A 309 -24.24 38.17 7.91
N LEU A 310 -24.42 37.15 7.06
CA LEU A 310 -23.50 36.89 5.95
C LEU A 310 -23.66 37.98 4.87
N THR A 311 -22.71 38.92 4.84
CA THR A 311 -22.41 39.80 3.71
C THR A 311 -22.22 38.99 2.42
N GLY A 312 -22.92 39.38 1.36
CA GLY A 312 -23.05 38.64 0.10
C GLY A 312 -21.74 38.44 -0.69
N PRO A 313 -21.72 37.45 -1.61
CA PRO A 313 -20.52 37.09 -2.35
C PRO A 313 -20.17 38.13 -3.43
N LYS A 314 -18.99 38.75 -3.30
CA LYS A 314 -18.34 39.54 -4.36
C LYS A 314 -17.87 38.59 -5.48
N ARG A 315 -18.59 38.62 -6.59
CA ARG A 315 -18.28 37.95 -7.86
C ARG A 315 -17.26 38.78 -8.65
N PRO A 316 -16.11 38.25 -9.12
CA PRO A 316 -15.38 38.88 -10.20
C PRO A 316 -16.06 38.54 -11.55
N GLN A 317 -16.38 39.61 -12.27
CA GLN A 317 -16.88 39.59 -13.65
C GLN A 317 -15.77 39.10 -14.58
N ASN A 318 -16.04 38.07 -15.39
CA ASN A 318 -15.68 37.99 -16.82
C ASN A 318 -16.08 36.62 -17.39
N ALA A 319 -17.07 36.64 -18.28
CA ALA A 319 -17.51 35.50 -19.08
C ALA A 319 -16.85 35.52 -20.46
N PRO A 320 -16.68 34.36 -21.12
CA PRO A 320 -16.79 34.27 -22.57
C PRO A 320 -18.15 33.68 -22.97
N LYS A 321 -18.70 34.29 -24.02
CA LYS A 321 -20.00 34.08 -24.65
C LYS A 321 -20.28 32.61 -25.01
N THR A 322 -21.45 32.12 -24.62
CA THR A 322 -22.06 30.89 -25.14
C THR A 322 -23.04 31.23 -26.27
N ALA A 323 -23.01 30.46 -27.37
CA ALA A 323 -24.03 30.44 -28.43
C ALA A 323 -24.39 28.95 -28.70
N PRO A 324 -25.55 28.64 -29.33
CA PRO A 324 -26.72 28.16 -28.61
C PRO A 324 -27.00 26.65 -28.78
N LYS A 325 -27.89 26.16 -27.90
CA LYS A 325 -28.52 24.83 -27.88
C LYS A 325 -29.15 24.45 -29.23
N ARG A 326 -28.93 23.21 -29.66
CA ARG A 326 -29.93 22.38 -30.35
C ARG A 326 -30.00 21.02 -29.65
N GLY A 327 -31.20 20.67 -29.20
CA GLY A 327 -31.51 19.34 -28.68
C GLY A 327 -32.04 18.43 -29.79
N ALA A 328 -31.73 17.14 -29.69
CA ALA A 328 -32.69 16.03 -29.62
C ALA A 328 -31.97 14.70 -29.88
N ASN A 329 -32.19 13.75 -28.97
CA ASN A 329 -32.23 12.30 -29.16
C ASN A 329 -30.98 11.58 -29.72
N ASN A 330 -30.31 10.81 -28.86
CA ASN A 330 -30.39 9.35 -28.92
C ASN A 330 -29.63 8.70 -27.76
N ALA A 331 -30.36 7.93 -26.96
CA ALA A 331 -29.82 6.92 -26.07
C ALA A 331 -29.12 5.82 -26.90
N LYS A 332 -27.94 5.37 -26.46
CA LYS A 332 -27.42 4.01 -26.72
C LYS A 332 -26.23 3.74 -25.80
N THR A 333 -26.51 2.95 -24.77
CA THR A 333 -25.59 2.19 -23.93
C THR A 333 -24.65 1.36 -24.82
N LEU A 334 -23.34 1.57 -24.69
CA LEU A 334 -22.31 0.78 -25.38
C LEU A 334 -21.79 -0.31 -24.42
N HIS A 335 -22.38 -1.50 -24.51
CA HIS A 335 -21.75 -2.74 -24.09
C HIS A 335 -20.71 -3.12 -25.14
N VAL A 336 -19.42 -3.07 -24.82
CA VAL A 336 -18.36 -3.61 -25.67
C VAL A 336 -18.09 -5.05 -25.25
N VAL A 337 -18.70 -5.97 -25.99
CA VAL A 337 -18.41 -7.41 -25.97
C VAL A 337 -17.16 -7.64 -26.82
N ALA A 338 -16.03 -7.97 -26.20
CA ALA A 338 -14.84 -8.38 -26.93
C ALA A 338 -15.01 -9.81 -27.48
N ARG A 339 -15.29 -9.91 -28.79
CA ARG A 339 -15.26 -11.15 -29.57
C ARG A 339 -13.80 -11.61 -29.74
N LEU A 340 -13.55 -12.86 -29.34
CA LEU A 340 -12.34 -13.61 -29.67
C LEU A 340 -12.26 -13.83 -31.20
N ALA A 341 -11.18 -13.37 -31.81
CA ALA A 341 -10.85 -13.68 -33.19
C ALA A 341 -10.13 -15.04 -33.25
N ARG A 342 -10.71 -15.97 -34.02
CA ARG A 342 -10.05 -17.19 -34.49
C ARG A 342 -9.01 -16.81 -35.56
N SER A 343 -7.79 -17.30 -35.40
CA SER A 343 -6.88 -17.63 -36.49
C SER A 343 -6.51 -19.09 -36.28
N GLY A 344 -6.71 -19.90 -37.31
CA GLY A 344 -6.42 -21.34 -37.31
C GLY A 344 -5.41 -21.70 -38.38
N CYS A 345 -4.63 -22.74 -38.10
CA CYS A 345 -4.24 -23.87 -38.96
C CYS A 345 -3.50 -24.82 -37.99
N ASP A 346 -4.12 -25.96 -37.67
CA ASP A 346 -3.88 -27.28 -38.28
C ASP A 346 -2.75 -28.00 -37.54
N ASP A 347 -3.14 -28.99 -36.76
CA ASP A 347 -2.57 -30.34 -36.77
C ASP A 347 -3.51 -31.25 -35.96
N ASP A 348 -4.34 -31.98 -36.70
CA ASP A 348 -5.11 -33.11 -36.24
C ASP A 348 -4.15 -34.24 -35.85
N GLU A 349 -4.22 -34.73 -34.60
CA GLU A 349 -4.07 -36.16 -34.31
C GLU A 349 -4.42 -36.48 -32.84
N ASN A 350 -5.29 -37.48 -32.68
CA ASN A 350 -5.57 -38.24 -31.45
C ASN A 350 -6.64 -37.70 -30.47
N ALA A 351 -7.88 -37.66 -30.96
CA ALA A 351 -9.05 -37.92 -30.12
C ALA A 351 -9.40 -39.42 -30.14
N LEU A 352 -9.18 -40.13 -29.03
CA LEU A 352 -9.89 -41.36 -28.71
C LEU A 352 -10.42 -41.29 -27.28
N LEU A 353 -11.73 -41.07 -27.19
CA LEU A 353 -12.54 -41.16 -25.99
C LEU A 353 -12.74 -42.64 -25.64
N GLY A 354 -12.02 -43.11 -24.61
CA GLY A 354 -12.30 -44.37 -23.94
C GLY A 354 -13.38 -44.18 -22.88
N THR A 355 -14.50 -44.87 -23.06
CA THR A 355 -15.65 -44.92 -22.17
C THR A 355 -15.37 -45.77 -20.93
N GLU A 356 -15.28 -45.19 -19.73
CA GLU A 356 -15.57 -45.94 -18.49
C GLU A 356 -16.28 -45.06 -17.46
N LYS A 357 -17.30 -45.66 -16.83
CA LYS A 357 -18.16 -45.07 -15.82
C LYS A 357 -17.48 -45.10 -14.44
N THR A 358 -17.73 -44.04 -13.68
CA THR A 358 -17.82 -43.96 -12.20
C THR A 358 -16.55 -44.11 -11.34
N ALA A 359 -16.15 -43.00 -10.72
CA ALA A 359 -15.73 -42.96 -9.31
C ALA A 359 -16.12 -41.59 -8.69
N PRO A 360 -16.80 -41.54 -7.53
CA PRO A 360 -17.05 -40.28 -6.84
C PRO A 360 -15.75 -39.74 -6.24
N SER A 361 -15.40 -38.49 -6.57
CA SER A 361 -14.39 -37.74 -5.84
C SER A 361 -14.97 -37.33 -4.47
N TYR A 362 -14.13 -37.39 -3.44
CA TYR A 362 -14.37 -37.14 -2.01
C TYR A 362 -14.69 -38.37 -1.13
N ALA A 363 -13.65 -38.87 -0.46
CA ALA A 363 -13.75 -39.74 0.71
C ALA A 363 -13.96 -38.89 1.97
N LEU A 364 -15.11 -39.07 2.63
CA LEU A 364 -15.38 -38.56 3.98
C LEU A 364 -14.48 -39.30 4.99
N ALA A 365 -13.64 -38.54 5.70
CA ALA A 365 -12.81 -39.06 6.79
C ALA A 365 -13.71 -39.62 7.91
N ARG A 366 -13.61 -40.93 8.14
CA ARG A 366 -14.30 -41.64 9.22
C ARG A 366 -13.75 -41.23 10.60
N ARG A 367 -14.65 -40.78 11.49
CA ARG A 367 -14.46 -40.84 12.95
C ARG A 367 -14.22 -42.31 13.34
N ARG A 368 -13.16 -42.58 14.11
CA ARG A 368 -12.98 -43.86 14.82
C ARG A 368 -13.41 -43.66 16.26
N ASP A 369 -14.58 -44.17 16.59
CA ASP A 369 -14.94 -44.50 17.97
C ASP A 369 -14.17 -45.75 18.40
N ILE A 370 -13.46 -45.66 19.52
CA ILE A 370 -12.84 -46.80 20.19
C ILE A 370 -13.64 -47.04 21.48
N SER A 371 -14.52 -48.03 21.45
CA SER A 371 -15.02 -48.76 22.62
C SER A 371 -14.66 -50.23 22.38
N SER A 372 -13.73 -50.85 23.09
CA SER A 372 -13.87 -51.50 24.40
C SER A 372 -12.66 -52.46 24.44
N SER A 373 -11.87 -52.59 25.49
CA SER A 373 -12.16 -53.35 26.70
C SER A 373 -10.79 -53.58 27.35
N LEU A 374 -10.67 -53.39 28.67
CA LEU A 374 -9.76 -54.16 29.53
C LEU A 374 -10.07 -53.78 30.97
N ALA A 375 -10.82 -54.67 31.61
CA ALA A 375 -11.08 -54.65 33.03
C ALA A 375 -9.88 -55.19 33.82
N ALA A 376 -9.77 -54.68 35.05
CA ALA A 376 -9.16 -55.29 36.24
C ALA A 376 -7.63 -55.43 36.30
N LYS A 377 -7.02 -54.65 37.21
CA LYS A 377 -6.46 -55.19 38.45
C LYS A 377 -6.20 -54.08 39.48
N SER A 378 -6.60 -54.39 40.71
CA SER A 378 -6.45 -53.66 41.96
C SER A 378 -5.01 -53.67 42.51
N CYS A 379 -4.55 -52.55 43.03
CA CYS A 379 -3.98 -52.35 44.37
C CYS A 379 -3.91 -50.85 44.65
#